data_AF-A0A1J3F0P4-F1
#
_entry.id   AF-A0A1J3F0P4-F1
#
_cell.length_a   1.000
_cell.length_b   1.000
_cell.length_c   1.000
_cell.angle_alpha   90.00
_cell.angle_beta   90.00
_cell.angle_gamma   90.00
#
_symmetry.space_group_name_H-M   'P 1'
#
loop_
_entity.id
_entity.type
_entity.pdbx_description
1 polymer ?
#
loop_
_entity_poly.entity_id
_entity_poly.type
_entity_poly.pdbx_seq_one_letter_code
_entity_poly.pdbx_strand_id
1 'polypeptide(L)' 'MADEVILLNFWPSMFGMRTRIALEEKNIKFDYREQDLFNKDSFLLEMNPVHKKIPVLIHNGKPVLESLIQIE' A
#
# COMPACT_ATOMS: atom_id res chain seq x y z
N MET A 1 9.63 -3.86 -18.59
CA MET A 1 9.58 -2.94 -17.45
C MET A 1 9.48 -3.81 -16.22
N ALA A 2 10.34 -3.60 -15.21
CA ALA A 2 10.36 -4.44 -14.03
C ALA A 2 9.01 -4.38 -13.31
N ASP A 3 8.59 -5.49 -12.72
CA ASP A 3 7.31 -5.63 -12.02
C ASP A 3 7.38 -4.78 -10.73
N GLU A 4 6.85 -3.56 -10.77
CA GLU A 4 6.95 -2.58 -9.69
C GLU A 4 5.80 -2.77 -8.71
N VAL A 5 6.13 -3.02 -7.45
CA VAL A 5 5.19 -3.11 -6.34
C VAL A 5 5.56 -2.07 -5.31
N ILE A 6 4.63 -1.16 -4.98
CA ILE A 6 4.81 -0.15 -3.94
C ILE A 6 3.74 -0.36 -2.88
N LEU A 7 4.11 -0.30 -1.60
CA LEU A 7 3.19 -0.33 -0.48
C LEU A 7 3.23 1.01 0.25
N LEU A 8 2.16 1.80 0.13
CA LEU A 8 1.95 2.97 0.99
C LEU A 8 1.36 2.50 2.31
N ASN A 9 2.06 2.72 3.41
CA ASN A 9 1.59 2.28 4.72
C ASN A 9 2.06 3.20 5.87
N PHE A 10 1.47 3.02 7.04
CA PHE A 10 1.90 3.60 8.30
C PHE A 10 2.35 2.46 9.23
N TRP A 11 3.54 2.56 9.83
CA TRP A 11 4.21 1.45 10.53
C TRP A 11 3.38 0.74 11.63
N PRO A 12 2.52 1.40 12.44
CA PRO A 12 1.72 0.73 13.45
C PRO A 12 0.35 0.26 12.91
N SER A 13 0.09 0.40 11.61
CA SER A 13 -1.18 0.01 11.00
C SER A 13 -1.30 -1.51 10.92
N MET A 14 -2.21 -2.05 11.73
CA MET A 14 -2.57 -3.47 11.68
C MET A 14 -3.14 -3.88 10.31
N PHE A 15 -3.74 -2.96 9.54
CA PHE A 15 -4.26 -3.24 8.21
C PHE A 15 -3.13 -3.38 7.19
N GLY A 16 -2.14 -2.49 7.22
CA GLY A 16 -1.01 -2.59 6.30
C GLY A 16 -0.01 -3.68 6.66
N MET A 17 0.06 -4.09 7.93
CA MET A 17 0.79 -5.29 8.31
C MET A 17 0.28 -6.54 7.57
N ARG A 18 -1.03 -6.65 7.30
CA ARG A 18 -1.58 -7.80 6.56
C ARG A 18 -1.01 -7.87 5.15
N THR A 19 -1.03 -6.75 4.44
CA THR A 19 -0.49 -6.64 3.06
C THR A 19 1.01 -6.87 3.06
N ARG A 20 1.74 -6.31 4.04
CA ARG A 20 3.18 -6.54 4.19
C ARG A 20 3.48 -8.02 4.37
N ILE A 21 2.82 -8.69 5.31
CA ILE A 21 3.00 -10.14 5.53
C ILE A 21 2.69 -10.92 4.26
N ALA A 22 1.59 -10.63 3.56
CA ALA A 22 1.24 -11.34 2.32
C ALA A 22 2.29 -11.18 1.21
N LEU A 23 2.90 -10.00 1.08
CA LEU A 23 3.97 -9.75 0.12
C LEU A 23 5.26 -10.51 0.49
N GLU A 24 5.63 -10.52 1.77
CA GLU A 24 6.79 -11.25 2.30
C GLU A 24 6.61 -12.77 2.16
N GLU A 25 5.43 -13.31 2.48
CA GLU A 25 5.09 -14.73 2.31
C GLU A 25 5.15 -15.18 0.84
N LYS A 26 4.81 -14.28 -0.09
CA LYS A 26 4.95 -14.51 -1.54
C LYS A 26 6.34 -14.20 -2.08
N ASN A 27 7.27 -13.74 -1.22
CA ASN A 27 8.62 -13.32 -1.56
C ASN A 27 8.67 -12.28 -2.71
N ILE A 28 7.67 -11.39 -2.74
CA ILE A 28 7.56 -10.32 -3.72
C ILE A 28 8.39 -9.14 -3.21
N LYS A 29 9.29 -8.62 -4.06
CA LYS A 29 9.99 -7.37 -3.74
C LYS A 29 9.04 -6.19 -3.89
N PHE A 30 8.95 -5.37 -2.85
CA PHE A 30 8.15 -4.16 -2.86
C PHE A 30 8.91 -2.98 -2.26
N ASP A 31 8.57 -1.78 -2.74
CA ASP A 31 9.02 -0.52 -2.18
C ASP A 31 8.05 -0.09 -1.07
N TYR A 32 8.53 -0.07 0.17
CA TYR A 32 7.75 0.37 1.32
C TYR A 32 7.88 1.88 1.49
N ARG A 33 6.77 2.60 1.41
CA ARG A 33 6.73 4.06 1.62
C ARG A 33 5.88 4.38 2.84
N GLU A 34 6.53 4.90 3.86
CA GLU A 34 5.88 5.39 5.07
C GLU A 34 4.98 6.60 4.73
N GLN A 35 3.80 6.66 5.34
CA GLN A 35 2.84 7.74 5.16
C GLN A 35 2.50 8.39 6.49
N ASP A 36 2.50 9.73 6.51
CA ASP A 36 1.98 10.50 7.62
C ASP A 36 0.44 10.62 7.48
N LEU A 37 -0.30 10.17 8.49
CA LEU A 37 -1.76 10.20 8.49
C LEU A 37 -2.34 11.57 8.86
N PHE A 38 -1.57 12.42 9.55
CA PHE A 38 -1.94 13.78 9.91
C PHE A 38 -1.65 14.75 8.77
N ASN A 39 -0.58 14.50 8.02
CA ASN A 39 -0.22 15.25 6.83
C ASN A 39 -0.11 14.32 5.60
N LYS A 40 -1.27 14.04 4.98
CA LYS A 40 -1.35 13.09 3.87
C LYS A 40 -0.67 13.62 2.62
N ASP A 41 0.24 12.83 2.07
CA ASP A 41 0.89 13.13 0.81
C ASP A 41 -0.13 13.19 -0.35
N SER A 42 0.12 14.08 -1.31
CA SER A 42 -0.64 14.20 -2.55
C SER A 42 -0.68 12.88 -3.31
N PHE A 43 0.40 12.10 -3.24
CA PHE A 43 0.48 10.77 -3.88
C PHE A 43 -0.55 9.78 -3.29
N LEU A 44 -0.74 9.76 -1.97
CA LEU A 44 -1.77 8.94 -1.33
C LEU A 44 -3.18 9.37 -1.74
N LEU A 45 -3.40 10.68 -1.86
CA LEU A 45 -4.69 11.25 -2.25
C LEU A 45 -5.03 10.93 -3.72
N GLU A 46 -4.04 10.87 -4.60
CA GLU A 46 -4.21 10.46 -5.99
C GLU A 46 -4.53 8.96 -6.10
N MET A 47 -3.84 8.12 -5.34
CA MET A 47 -4.00 6.67 -5.41
C MET A 47 -5.24 6.15 -4.66
N ASN A 48 -5.72 6.88 -3.64
CA ASN A 48 -6.95 6.57 -2.90
C ASN A 48 -7.81 7.84 -2.69
N PRO A 49 -8.44 8.38 -3.75
CA PRO A 49 -9.20 9.63 -3.67
C PRO A 49 -10.49 9.49 -2.86
N VAL A 50 -11.05 8.27 -2.79
CA VAL A 50 -12.33 7.98 -2.12
C VAL A 50 -12.18 7.94 -0.61
N HIS A 51 -11.29 7.08 -0.10
CA HIS A 51 -11.15 6.86 1.35
C HIS A 51 -9.97 7.60 1.96
N LYS A 52 -8.94 7.94 1.16
CA LYS A 52 -7.73 8.64 1.62
C LYS A 52 -7.06 7.92 2.80
N LYS A 53 -7.05 6.58 2.76
CA LYS A 53 -6.56 5.68 3.81
C LYS A 53 -5.45 4.78 3.29
N ILE A 54 -4.64 4.28 4.21
CA ILE A 54 -3.68 3.20 4.01
C ILE A 54 -4.27 1.86 4.52
N PRO A 55 -3.73 0.70 4.12
CA PRO A 55 -2.69 0.51 3.10
C PRO A 55 -3.18 0.76 1.67
N VAL A 56 -2.28 1.21 0.79
CA VAL A 56 -2.49 1.23 -0.66
C VAL A 56 -1.38 0.41 -1.30
N LEU A 57 -1.75 -0.68 -1.96
CA LEU A 57 -0.83 -1.47 -2.77
C LEU A 57 -0.88 -0.93 -4.20
N ILE A 58 0.26 -0.66 -4.81
CA ILE A 58 0.34 -0.17 -6.19
C ILE A 58 1.15 -1.17 -6.98
N HIS A 59 0.52 -1.77 -8.00
CA HIS A 59 1.17 -2.72 -8.89
C HIS A 59 1.22 -2.13 -10.30
N ASN A 60 2.42 -1.87 -10.80
CA ASN A 60 2.65 -1.24 -12.11
C ASN A 60 1.80 0.03 -12.31
N GLY A 61 1.81 0.91 -11.31
CA GLY A 61 1.05 2.17 -11.31
C GLY A 61 -0.45 2.05 -11.04
N LYS A 62 -1.00 0.85 -10.85
CA LYS A 62 -2.43 0.63 -10.56
C LYS A 62 -2.65 0.43 -9.06
N PRO A 63 -3.49 1.24 -8.40
CA PRO A 63 -3.77 1.09 -6.98
C PRO A 63 -4.79 -0.04 -6.72
N VAL A 64 -4.52 -0.83 -5.69
CA VAL A 64 -5.42 -1.80 -5.06
C VAL A 64 -5.66 -1.33 -3.64
N LEU A 65 -6.93 -1.07 -3.31
CA LEU A 65 -7.36 -0.53 -2.02
C LEU A 65 -7.88 -1.66 -1.12
N GLU A 66 -8.05 -1.35 0.16
CA GLU A 66 -8.56 -2.25 1.21
C GLU A 66 -7.69 -3.49 1.48
N SER A 67 -7.23 -3.61 2.73
CA SER A 67 -6.24 -4.64 3.12
C SER A 67 -6.64 -6.09 2.80
N LEU A 68 -7.92 -6.44 2.83
CA LEU A 68 -8.36 -7.80 2.52
C LEU A 68 -8.39 -8.08 1.02
N ILE A 69 -8.81 -7.09 0.22
CA ILE A 69 -8.82 -7.17 -1.25
C ILE A 69 -7.38 -7.26 -1.77
N GLN A 70 -6.42 -6.63 -1.09
CA GLN A 70 -4.99 -6.71 -1.45
C GLN A 70 -4.38 -8.11 -1.22
N ILE A 71 -5.00 -8.96 -0.41
CA ILE A 71 -4.51 -10.31 -0.08
C ILE A 71 -5.12 -11.38 -0.99
N GLU A 72 -6.36 -11.16 -1.45
CA GLU A 72 -7.10 -12.03 -2.36
C GLU A 72 -6.40 -12.16 -3.72
#